data_AF-A0A0F3MAT6-F1
#
_entry.id   AF-A0A0F3MAT6-F1
#
_cell.length_a   1.000
_cell.length_b   1.000
_cell.length_c   1.000
_cell.angle_alpha   90.00
_cell.angle_beta   90.00
_cell.angle_gamma   90.00
#
_symmetry.space_group_name_H-M   'P 1'
#
loop_
_entity.id
_entity.type
_entity.pdbx_description
1 polymer ?
#
loop_
_entity_poly.entity_id
_entity_poly.type
_entity_poly.pdbx_seq_one_letter_code
_entity_poly.pdbx_strand_id
1 'polypeptide(L)'
;MEELNDITEKWCYFLNMQKKTTLDGYNKIIGEDLIIKRAYEALDQFNWSEDELITYEQELKRIWDNKAVEDYKLERAKAEGKAEGKAEGKAEGIKLGEAKGKAEGKAEAKKDLAIKLLKSELSVETIAEYTDLSIQEVLNLKIV
;
A
#
# COMPACT_ATOMS: atom_id res chain seq x y z
N MET A 1 -36.47 29.63 -22.73
CA MET A 1 -36.53 29.75 -21.27
C MET A 1 -35.12 30.14 -20.85
N GLU A 2 -34.96 31.33 -20.27
CA GLU A 2 -33.66 31.91 -19.92
C GLU A 2 -33.03 31.18 -18.73
N GLU A 3 -31.72 30.94 -18.77
CA GLU A 3 -30.95 30.47 -17.63
C GLU A 3 -30.94 31.55 -16.54
N LEU A 4 -31.27 31.18 -15.29
CA LEU A 4 -31.19 32.09 -14.15
C LEU A 4 -29.72 32.30 -13.79
N ASN A 5 -29.16 33.45 -14.14
CA ASN A 5 -27.74 33.75 -13.91
C ASN A 5 -27.49 34.56 -12.63
N ASP A 6 -28.50 35.25 -12.09
CA ASP A 6 -28.38 36.00 -10.84
C ASP A 6 -28.72 35.15 -9.62
N ILE A 7 -27.87 35.23 -8.59
CA ILE A 7 -28.02 34.51 -7.33
C ILE A 7 -29.32 34.89 -6.60
N THR A 8 -29.73 36.16 -6.69
CA THR A 8 -30.99 36.63 -6.08
C THR A 8 -32.18 35.99 -6.76
N GLU A 9 -32.19 35.91 -8.09
CA GLU A 9 -33.26 35.26 -8.83
C GLU A 9 -33.34 33.76 -8.54
N LYS A 10 -32.18 33.08 -8.39
CA LYS A 10 -32.14 31.67 -7.97
C LYS A 10 -32.74 31.46 -6.58
N TRP A 11 -32.44 32.32 -5.60
CA TRP A 11 -33.04 32.26 -4.25
C TRP A 11 -34.54 32.59 -4.26
N CYS A 12 -34.95 33.62 -5.01
CA CYS A 12 -36.37 33.95 -5.19
C CYS A 12 -37.13 32.79 -5.84
N TYR A 13 -36.53 32.12 -6.82
CA TYR A 13 -37.10 30.93 -7.44
C TYR A 13 -37.23 29.79 -6.42
N PHE A 14 -36.15 29.46 -5.71
CA PHE A 14 -36.14 28.43 -4.66
C PHE A 14 -37.23 28.64 -3.60
N LEU A 15 -37.36 29.86 -3.07
CA LEU A 15 -38.32 30.19 -2.01
C LEU A 15 -39.78 30.22 -2.50
N ASN A 16 -40.02 30.49 -3.79
CA ASN A 16 -41.36 30.49 -4.38
C ASN A 16 -41.84 29.10 -4.84
N MET A 17 -40.96 28.10 -4.94
CA MET A 17 -41.25 26.76 -5.48
C MET A 17 -42.06 25.84 -4.55
N GLN A 18 -42.61 26.34 -3.43
CA GLN A 18 -43.11 25.55 -2.29
C GLN A 18 -44.05 24.36 -2.57
N LYS A 19 -44.55 24.09 -3.81
CA LYS A 19 -45.47 22.96 -4.04
C LYS A 19 -45.34 22.09 -5.31
N LYS A 20 -44.61 22.41 -6.40
CA LYS A 20 -44.81 21.65 -7.67
C LYS A 20 -43.64 21.60 -8.67
N THR A 21 -42.44 21.14 -8.32
CA THR A 21 -41.46 20.81 -9.36
C THR A 21 -40.65 19.57 -9.01
N THR A 22 -40.61 18.64 -9.96
CA THR A 22 -39.80 17.43 -9.93
C THR A 22 -38.30 17.78 -10.03
N LEU A 23 -37.45 16.95 -9.45
CA LEU A 23 -35.98 17.10 -9.43
C LEU A 23 -35.36 17.43 -10.81
N ASP A 24 -35.97 16.93 -11.90
CA ASP A 24 -35.54 17.18 -13.28
C ASP A 24 -35.75 18.64 -13.75
N GLY A 25 -36.78 19.31 -13.25
CA GLY A 25 -37.03 20.74 -13.53
C GLY A 25 -36.07 21.66 -12.79
N TYR A 26 -35.66 21.27 -11.58
CA TYR A 26 -34.73 22.01 -10.73
C TYR A 26 -33.31 22.04 -11.32
N ASN A 27 -32.78 20.87 -11.72
CA ASN A 27 -31.42 20.76 -12.27
C ASN A 27 -31.24 21.55 -13.59
N LYS A 28 -32.31 21.72 -14.37
CA LYS A 28 -32.29 22.50 -15.62
C LYS A 28 -32.31 24.02 -15.43
N ILE A 29 -32.67 24.51 -14.24
CA ILE A 29 -32.91 25.94 -14.00
C ILE A 29 -31.87 26.55 -13.05
N ILE A 30 -31.42 25.81 -12.02
CA ILE A 30 -30.47 26.33 -11.02
C ILE A 30 -29.01 26.03 -11.41
N GLY A 31 -28.78 24.97 -12.19
CA GLY A 31 -27.45 24.53 -12.62
C GLY A 31 -26.64 23.87 -11.49
N GLU A 32 -25.35 24.20 -11.41
CA GLU A 32 -24.37 23.57 -10.49
C GLU A 32 -24.19 24.28 -9.14
N ASP A 33 -25.07 25.24 -8.77
CA ASP A 33 -24.91 25.98 -7.51
C ASP A 33 -25.05 25.06 -6.28
N LEU A 34 -23.90 24.75 -5.66
CA LEU A 34 -23.79 23.81 -4.55
C LEU A 34 -24.51 24.28 -3.29
N ILE A 35 -24.69 25.59 -3.10
CA ILE A 35 -25.33 26.14 -1.89
C ILE A 35 -26.83 25.99 -2.00
N ILE A 36 -27.41 26.39 -3.14
CA ILE A 36 -28.86 26.28 -3.37
C ILE A 36 -29.26 24.80 -3.46
N LYS A 37 -28.42 23.95 -4.09
CA LYS A 37 -28.61 22.50 -4.09
C LYS A 37 -28.70 21.92 -2.68
N ARG A 38 -27.78 22.27 -1.78
CA ARG A 38 -27.84 21.83 -0.38
C ARG A 38 -29.09 22.32 0.35
N ALA A 39 -29.49 23.57 0.11
CA ALA A 39 -30.71 24.12 0.70
C ALA A 39 -31.98 23.39 0.22
N TYR A 40 -32.02 22.99 -1.05
CA TYR A 40 -33.11 22.19 -1.62
C TYR A 40 -33.13 20.77 -1.06
N GLU A 41 -31.99 20.07 -1.03
CA GLU A 41 -31.89 18.74 -0.43
C GLU A 41 -32.37 18.75 1.03
N ALA A 42 -32.02 19.78 1.80
CA ALA A 42 -32.49 19.95 3.18
C ALA A 42 -34.01 20.20 3.28
N LEU A 43 -34.57 21.02 2.38
CA LEU A 43 -36.02 21.29 2.35
C LEU A 43 -36.82 20.06 1.90
N ASP A 44 -36.31 19.32 0.92
CA ASP A 44 -36.91 18.07 0.45
C ASP A 44 -36.95 17.05 1.59
N GLN A 45 -35.82 16.84 2.26
CA GLN A 45 -35.72 15.99 3.45
C GLN A 45 -36.67 16.41 4.58
N PHE A 46 -36.83 17.72 4.82
CA PHE A 46 -37.75 18.22 5.83
C PHE A 46 -39.23 17.89 5.52
N ASN A 47 -39.57 17.76 4.23
CA ASN A 47 -40.93 17.44 3.78
C ASN A 47 -41.21 15.94 3.68
N TRP A 48 -40.23 15.08 3.96
CA TRP A 48 -40.41 13.63 3.90
C TRP A 48 -41.34 13.13 5.01
N SER A 49 -42.11 12.10 4.68
CA SER A 49 -42.82 11.29 5.68
C SER A 49 -41.84 10.46 6.51
N GLU A 50 -42.30 9.97 7.66
CA GLU A 50 -41.50 9.12 8.54
C GLU A 50 -41.01 7.85 7.81
N ASP A 51 -41.85 7.24 6.96
CA ASP A 51 -41.49 6.07 6.16
C ASP A 51 -40.39 6.36 5.12
N GLU A 52 -40.46 7.53 4.45
CA GLU A 52 -39.43 7.95 3.49
C GLU A 52 -38.10 8.23 4.18
N LEU A 53 -38.13 8.89 5.34
CA LEU A 53 -36.94 9.15 6.15
C LEU A 53 -36.30 7.86 6.65
N ILE A 54 -37.08 6.93 7.18
CA ILE A 54 -36.59 5.61 7.61
C ILE A 54 -35.95 4.86 6.43
N THR A 55 -36.59 4.88 5.25
CA THR A 55 -36.05 4.22 4.05
C THR A 55 -34.69 4.80 3.65
N TYR A 56 -34.56 6.13 3.67
CA TYR A 56 -33.31 6.82 3.37
C TYR A 56 -32.20 6.50 4.38
N GLU A 57 -32.50 6.56 5.67
CA GLU A 57 -31.54 6.25 6.74
C GLU A 57 -31.05 4.79 6.67
N GLN A 58 -31.96 3.85 6.36
CA GLN A 58 -31.60 2.45 6.16
C GLN A 58 -30.63 2.27 4.98
N GLU A 59 -30.85 2.98 3.87
CA GLU A 59 -29.95 2.92 2.72
C GLU A 59 -28.59 3.55 3.03
N LEU A 60 -28.55 4.68 3.73
CA LEU A 60 -27.30 5.26 4.22
C LEU A 60 -26.55 4.29 5.12
N LYS A 61 -27.26 3.65 6.06
CA LYS A 61 -26.67 2.64 6.94
C LYS A 61 -26.09 1.48 6.13
N ARG A 62 -26.81 0.98 5.12
CA ARG A 62 -26.33 -0.09 4.22
C ARG A 62 -25.05 0.32 3.49
N ILE A 63 -25.00 1.55 2.98
CA ILE A 63 -23.82 2.08 2.28
C ILE A 63 -22.62 2.19 3.25
N TRP A 64 -22.84 2.72 4.46
CA TRP A 64 -21.78 2.85 5.46
C TRP A 64 -21.29 1.51 5.99
N ASP A 65 -22.18 0.56 6.25
CA ASP A 65 -21.80 -0.80 6.68
C ASP A 65 -20.95 -1.49 5.60
N ASN A 66 -21.36 -1.39 4.33
CA ASN A 66 -20.59 -1.94 3.21
C ASN A 66 -19.22 -1.27 3.09
N LYS A 67 -19.17 0.06 3.23
CA LYS A 67 -17.90 0.80 3.19
C LYS A 67 -16.98 0.39 4.34
N ALA A 68 -17.51 0.25 5.55
CA ALA A 68 -16.74 -0.19 6.72
C ALA A 68 -16.16 -1.60 6.52
N VAL A 69 -16.94 -2.51 5.92
CA VAL A 69 -16.46 -3.86 5.59
C VAL A 69 -15.33 -3.82 4.57
N GLU A 70 -15.46 -3.04 3.50
CA GLU A 70 -14.40 -2.91 2.48
C GLU A 70 -13.14 -2.25 3.03
N ASP A 71 -13.29 -1.17 3.81
CA ASP A 71 -12.17 -0.49 4.45
C ASP A 71 -11.45 -1.45 5.43
N TYR A 72 -12.20 -2.24 6.21
CA TYR A 72 -11.63 -3.27 7.10
C TYR A 72 -10.86 -4.35 6.33
N LYS A 73 -11.43 -4.88 5.24
CA LYS A 73 -10.76 -5.89 4.39
C LYS A 73 -9.45 -5.35 3.83
N LEU A 74 -9.46 -4.12 3.32
CA LEU A 74 -8.29 -3.48 2.74
C LEU A 74 -7.18 -3.28 3.79
N GLU A 75 -7.53 -2.77 4.96
CA GLU A 75 -6.55 -2.56 6.04
C GLU A 75 -5.98 -3.88 6.54
N ARG A 76 -6.81 -4.92 6.68
CA ARG A 76 -6.36 -6.26 7.04
C ARG A 76 -5.41 -6.85 5.99
N ALA A 77 -5.75 -6.76 4.70
CA ALA A 77 -4.91 -7.25 3.62
C ALA A 77 -3.54 -6.54 3.58
N LYS A 78 -3.50 -5.22 3.79
CA LYS A 78 -2.24 -4.46 3.90
C LYS A 78 -1.41 -4.91 5.09
N ALA A 79 -2.05 -5.12 6.25
CA ALA A 79 -1.38 -5.55 7.46
C ALA A 79 -0.78 -6.96 7.31
N GLU A 80 -1.56 -7.90 6.76
CA GLU A 80 -1.12 -9.28 6.47
C GLU A 80 0.03 -9.28 5.46
N GLY A 81 -0.10 -8.58 4.32
CA GLY A 81 0.97 -8.52 3.31
C GLY A 81 2.26 -7.88 3.82
N LYS A 82 2.17 -6.86 4.69
CA LYS A 82 3.36 -6.27 5.33
C LYS A 82 4.01 -7.23 6.33
N ALA A 83 3.22 -8.00 7.07
CA ALA A 83 3.73 -8.98 8.02
C ALA A 83 4.41 -10.15 7.30
N GLU A 84 3.78 -10.68 6.25
CA GLU A 84 4.30 -11.76 5.41
C GLU A 84 5.59 -11.34 4.72
N GLY A 85 5.61 -10.21 4.01
CA GLY A 85 6.81 -9.73 3.32
C GLY A 85 7.99 -9.46 4.28
N LYS A 86 7.73 -9.02 5.51
CA LYS A 86 8.77 -8.88 6.55
C LYS A 86 9.29 -10.23 7.03
N ALA A 87 8.40 -11.20 7.21
CA ALA A 87 8.76 -12.54 7.66
C ALA A 87 9.59 -13.27 6.59
N GLU A 88 9.14 -13.25 5.34
CA GLU A 88 9.84 -13.83 4.19
C GLU A 88 11.20 -13.18 3.99
N GLY A 89 11.26 -11.84 3.90
CA GLY A 89 12.52 -11.13 3.71
C GLY A 89 13.54 -11.38 4.84
N LYS A 90 13.09 -11.54 6.08
CA LYS A 90 13.96 -11.93 7.19
C LYS A 90 14.45 -13.37 7.05
N ALA A 91 13.57 -14.30 6.70
CA ALA A 91 13.93 -15.70 6.54
C ALA A 91 14.93 -15.92 5.38
N GLU A 92 14.69 -15.28 4.23
CA GLU A 92 15.60 -15.30 3.09
C GLU A 92 16.94 -14.64 3.42
N GLY A 93 16.90 -13.47 4.08
CA GLY A 93 18.11 -12.77 4.50
C GLY A 93 18.99 -13.59 5.44
N ILE A 94 18.39 -14.29 6.40
CA ILE A 94 19.12 -15.20 7.31
C ILE A 94 19.74 -16.36 6.52
N LYS A 95 18.96 -17.05 5.68
CA LYS A 95 19.47 -18.18 4.88
C LYS A 95 20.63 -17.77 3.98
N LEU A 96 20.50 -16.63 3.29
CA LEU A 96 21.56 -16.12 2.42
C LEU A 96 22.80 -15.71 3.23
N GLY A 97 22.60 -15.06 4.37
CA GLY A 97 23.68 -14.68 5.29
C GLY A 97 24.44 -15.89 5.83
N GLU A 98 23.73 -16.93 6.28
CA GLU A 98 24.34 -18.19 6.76
C GLU A 98 25.12 -18.90 5.65
N ALA A 99 24.55 -19.00 4.45
CA ALA A 99 25.21 -19.63 3.32
C ALA A 99 26.49 -18.89 2.92
N LYS A 100 26.42 -17.55 2.82
CA LYS A 100 27.56 -16.70 2.49
C LYS A 100 28.63 -16.77 3.58
N GLY A 101 28.27 -16.61 4.85
CA GLY A 101 29.20 -16.68 5.98
C GLY A 101 29.89 -18.04 6.09
N LYS A 102 29.16 -19.14 5.84
CA LYS A 102 29.76 -20.49 5.82
C LYS A 102 30.73 -20.68 4.65
N ALA A 103 30.44 -20.11 3.49
CA ALA A 103 31.34 -20.18 2.33
C ALA A 103 32.60 -19.34 2.56
N GLU A 104 32.44 -18.10 3.03
CA GLU A 104 33.55 -17.19 3.36
C GLU A 104 34.44 -17.78 4.46
N GLY A 105 33.87 -18.26 5.56
CA GLY A 105 34.63 -18.89 6.64
C GLY A 105 35.38 -20.16 6.21
N LYS A 106 34.82 -20.97 5.31
CA LYS A 106 35.54 -22.11 4.71
C LYS A 106 36.71 -21.65 3.83
N ALA A 107 36.50 -20.62 3.02
CA ALA A 107 37.55 -20.09 2.16
C ALA A 107 38.69 -19.46 2.98
N GLU A 108 38.36 -18.74 4.05
CA GLU A 108 39.32 -18.15 4.98
C GLU A 108 40.10 -19.22 5.74
N ALA A 109 39.43 -20.26 6.25
CA ALA A 109 40.09 -21.38 6.91
C ALA A 109 41.09 -22.12 5.99
N LYS A 110 40.76 -22.28 4.70
CA LYS A 110 41.69 -22.85 3.69
C LYS A 110 42.92 -21.97 3.50
N LYS A 111 42.74 -20.65 3.41
CA LYS A 111 43.84 -19.68 3.28
C LYS A 111 44.73 -19.66 4.53
N ASP A 112 44.13 -19.64 5.72
CA ASP A 112 44.86 -19.67 6.99
C ASP A 112 45.68 -20.95 7.15
N LEU A 113 45.13 -22.09 6.74
CA LEU A 113 45.85 -23.35 6.71
C LEU A 113 47.02 -23.29 5.73
N ALA A 114 46.80 -22.80 4.50
CA ALA A 114 47.86 -22.65 3.50
C ALA A 114 48.99 -21.73 4.00
N ILE A 115 48.69 -20.62 4.66
CA ILE A 115 49.68 -19.71 5.25
C ILE A 115 50.50 -20.43 6.34
N LYS A 116 49.85 -21.23 7.21
CA LYS A 116 50.56 -22.02 8.24
C LYS A 116 51.50 -23.06 7.63
N LEU A 117 51.06 -23.73 6.57
CA LEU A 117 51.87 -24.73 5.87
C LEU A 117 53.05 -24.08 5.11
N LEU A 118 52.84 -22.90 4.50
CA LEU A 118 53.91 -22.11 3.86
C LEU A 118 55.00 -21.73 4.88
N LYS A 119 54.61 -21.31 6.08
CA LYS A 119 55.53 -21.02 7.19
C LYS A 119 56.31 -22.25 7.67
N SER A 120 55.81 -23.44 7.39
CA SER A 120 56.46 -24.72 7.74
C SER A 120 57.31 -25.27 6.60
N GLU A 121 57.58 -24.45 5.56
CA GLU A 121 58.45 -24.75 4.41
C GLU A 121 58.00 -25.94 3.54
N LEU A 122 56.69 -26.30 3.54
CA LEU A 122 56.15 -27.28 2.59
C LEU A 122 56.14 -26.73 1.15
N SER A 123 56.19 -27.64 0.18
CA SER A 123 56.14 -27.29 -1.24
C SER A 123 54.77 -26.72 -1.62
N VAL A 124 54.73 -25.81 -2.59
CA VAL A 124 53.48 -25.16 -3.06
C VAL A 124 52.50 -26.19 -3.60
N GLU A 125 53.00 -27.21 -4.28
CA GLU A 125 52.21 -28.31 -4.84
C GLU A 125 51.54 -29.13 -3.73
N THR A 126 52.30 -29.44 -2.67
CA THR A 126 51.80 -30.17 -1.51
C THR A 126 50.73 -29.38 -0.77
N ILE A 127 50.91 -28.06 -0.61
CA ILE A 127 49.95 -27.18 0.06
C ILE A 127 48.66 -27.06 -0.75
N ALA A 128 48.76 -26.93 -2.07
CA ALA A 128 47.60 -26.89 -2.97
C ALA A 128 46.74 -28.16 -2.81
N GLU A 129 47.39 -29.34 -2.73
CA GLU A 129 46.72 -30.62 -2.51
C GLU A 129 45.99 -30.68 -1.15
N TYR A 130 46.64 -30.29 -0.04
CA TYR A 130 46.05 -30.37 1.30
C TYR A 130 44.96 -29.33 1.59
N THR A 131 44.94 -28.21 0.87
CA THR A 131 44.02 -27.09 1.14
C THR A 131 42.90 -26.96 0.11
N ASP A 132 42.90 -27.82 -0.92
CA ASP A 132 42.05 -27.70 -2.11
C ASP A 132 42.10 -26.28 -2.72
N LEU A 133 43.27 -25.66 -2.69
CA LEU A 133 43.54 -24.38 -3.36
C LEU A 133 44.32 -24.65 -4.65
N SER A 134 44.15 -23.79 -5.65
CA SER A 134 45.01 -23.83 -6.84
C SER A 134 46.43 -23.41 -6.49
N ILE A 135 47.41 -23.93 -7.24
CA ILE A 135 48.83 -23.53 -7.11
C ILE A 135 48.97 -22.00 -7.18
N GLN A 136 48.20 -21.35 -8.06
CA GLN A 136 48.24 -19.90 -8.22
C GLN A 136 47.68 -19.15 -7.01
N GLU A 137 46.61 -19.65 -6.38
CA GLU A 137 46.11 -19.09 -5.11
C GLU A 137 47.14 -19.21 -3.99
N VAL A 138 47.82 -20.36 -3.88
CA VAL A 138 48.89 -20.55 -2.87
C VAL A 138 50.08 -19.63 -3.16
N LEU A 139 50.49 -19.47 -4.41
CA LEU A 139 51.55 -18.53 -4.80
C LEU A 139 51.18 -17.08 -4.46
N ASN A 140 49.93 -16.68 -4.68
CA ASN A 140 49.47 -15.34 -4.33
C ASN A 140 49.52 -15.08 -2.81
N LEU A 141 49.31 -16.11 -1.97
CA LEU A 141 49.46 -15.99 -0.51
C LEU A 141 50.91 -15.86 -0.05
N LYS A 142 51.89 -16.28 -0.86
CA LYS A 142 53.33 -16.17 -0.56
C LYS A 142 53.88 -14.75 -0.78
N ILE A 143 53.20 -13.95 -1.60
CA ILE A 143 53.62 -12.60 -2.01
C ILE A 143 53.08 -11.53 -1.05
N VAL A 144 52.14 -11.88 -0.17
CA VAL A 144 51.62 -11.04 0.92
C VAL A 144 52.48 -11.22 2.17
#